data_AF-A0A927UPF0-F1
#
_entry.id   AF-A0A927UPF0-F1
#
_cell.length_a   1.000
_cell.length_b   1.000
_cell.length_c   1.000
_cell.angle_alpha   90.00
_cell.angle_beta   90.00
_cell.angle_gamma   90.00
#
_symmetry.space_group_name_H-M   'P 1'
#
loop_
_entity.id
_entity.type
_entity.pdbx_description
1 polymer ?
#
loop_
_entity_poly.entity_id
_entity_poly.type
_entity_poly.pdbx_seq_one_letter_code
_entity_poly.pdbx_strand_id
1 'polypeptide(L)'
;MQNKIYYETQIDWDAKDFYYLHRCLHRLFYYYKKYSEEISKMNLDKMSEETKVLIYCIIKYYNYDFIFDDYSNLSTLRDTKPLKNKLVLDDNVLPEENIYKEMNVMY
;
A
#
# COMPACT_ATOMS: atom_id res chain seq x y z
N MET A 1 7.04 18.39 12.31
CA MET A 1 6.58 17.67 11.11
C MET A 1 5.59 16.62 11.59
N GLN A 2 4.35 16.66 11.09
CA GLN A 2 3.37 15.62 11.38
C GLN A 2 3.87 14.32 10.74
N ASN A 3 3.93 13.23 11.51
CA ASN A 3 4.33 11.95 10.95
C ASN A 3 3.29 11.53 9.90
N LYS A 4 3.74 10.95 8.78
CA LYS A 4 2.81 10.49 7.75
C LYS A 4 2.17 9.19 8.23
N ILE A 5 0.89 8.97 7.94
CA ILE A 5 0.14 7.79 8.42
C ILE A 5 0.82 6.45 8.08
N TYR A 6 1.47 6.36 6.92
CA TYR A 6 2.21 5.17 6.50
C TYR A 6 3.54 4.94 7.24
N TYR A 7 3.90 5.82 8.18
CA TYR A 7 5.04 5.67 9.11
C TYR A 7 4.60 5.57 10.57
N GLU A 8 3.30 5.49 10.84
CA GLU A 8 2.80 5.32 12.20
C GLU A 8 2.91 3.85 12.64
N THR A 9 3.03 3.62 13.94
CA THR A 9 3.02 2.26 14.52
C THR A 9 1.63 1.65 14.41
N GLN A 10 1.54 0.42 13.90
CA GLN A 10 0.27 -0.23 13.53
C GLN A 10 -0.10 -1.43 14.42
N ILE A 11 0.51 -1.53 15.61
CA ILE A 11 0.35 -2.70 16.51
C ILE A 11 -1.12 -2.89 16.94
N ASP A 12 -1.85 -1.79 17.15
CA ASP A 12 -3.23 -1.80 17.68
C ASP A 12 -4.26 -1.28 16.65
N TRP A 13 -3.90 -1.31 15.36
CA TRP A 13 -4.79 -0.81 14.30
C TRP A 13 -5.94 -1.77 14.02
N ASP A 14 -7.13 -1.20 13.83
CA ASP A 14 -8.30 -1.93 13.38
C ASP A 14 -8.53 -1.79 11.86
N ALA A 15 -9.59 -2.42 11.36
CA ALA A 15 -9.94 -2.35 9.94
C ALA A 15 -10.16 -0.91 9.45
N LYS A 16 -10.70 -0.02 10.28
CA LYS A 16 -10.95 1.38 9.89
C LYS A 16 -9.65 2.16 9.78
N ASP A 17 -8.69 1.91 10.65
CA ASP A 17 -7.36 2.52 10.58
C ASP A 17 -6.65 2.11 9.29
N PHE A 18 -6.65 0.81 8.97
CA PHE A 18 -6.08 0.30 7.73
C PHE A 18 -6.82 0.76 6.49
N TYR A 19 -8.15 0.88 6.55
CA TYR A 19 -8.95 1.46 5.47
C TYR A 19 -8.59 2.93 5.23
N TYR A 20 -8.40 3.70 6.30
CA TYR A 20 -7.99 5.10 6.18
C TYR A 20 -6.57 5.22 5.60
N LEU A 21 -5.61 4.41 6.07
CA LEU A 21 -4.28 4.31 5.47
C LEU A 21 -4.36 3.96 3.98
N HIS A 22 -5.14 2.94 3.63
CA HIS A 22 -5.33 2.51 2.25
C HIS A 22 -5.84 3.66 1.39
N ARG A 23 -6.87 4.41 1.84
CA ARG A 23 -7.37 5.58 1.11
C ARG A 23 -6.30 6.66 0.92
N CYS A 24 -5.46 6.90 1.94
CA CYS A 24 -4.36 7.86 1.86
C CYS A 24 -3.32 7.43 0.81
N LEU A 25 -2.86 6.18 0.87
CA LEU A 25 -1.90 5.61 -0.10
C LEU A 25 -2.50 5.57 -1.50
N HIS A 26 -3.76 5.17 -1.62
CA HIS A 26 -4.46 5.06 -2.89
C HIS A 26 -4.55 6.41 -3.59
N ARG A 27 -4.86 7.49 -2.85
CA ARG A 27 -4.80 8.86 -3.38
C ARG A 27 -3.38 9.26 -3.79
N LEU A 28 -2.36 8.89 -3.02
CA LEU A 28 -0.96 9.21 -3.30
C LEU A 28 -0.52 8.64 -4.65
N PHE A 29 -0.75 7.35 -4.87
CA PHE A 29 -0.33 6.64 -6.09
C PHE A 29 -1.26 6.87 -7.28
N TYR A 30 -2.56 7.08 -7.07
CA TYR A 30 -3.45 7.47 -8.16
C TYR A 30 -3.04 8.82 -8.77
N TYR A 31 -2.60 9.77 -7.93
CA TYR A 31 -2.09 11.07 -8.37
C TYR A 31 -0.55 11.13 -8.36
N TYR A 32 0.14 10.04 -8.71
CA TYR A 32 1.60 9.92 -8.56
C TYR A 32 2.38 11.10 -9.15
N LYS A 33 1.97 11.65 -10.30
CA LYS A 33 2.62 12.83 -10.91
C LYS A 33 2.63 14.04 -9.99
N LYS A 34 1.52 14.28 -9.29
CA LYS A 34 1.39 15.39 -8.32
C LYS A 34 2.21 15.13 -7.06
N TYR A 35 2.30 13.88 -6.63
CA TYR A 35 2.98 13.47 -5.40
C TYR A 35 4.38 12.89 -5.64
N SER A 36 4.98 13.12 -6.81
CA SER A 36 6.23 12.48 -7.23
C SER A 36 7.38 12.71 -6.24
N GLU A 37 7.48 13.92 -5.68
CA GLU A 37 8.50 14.24 -4.67
C GLU A 37 8.27 13.50 -3.35
N GLU A 38 7.01 13.29 -2.95
CA GLU A 38 6.68 12.54 -1.73
C GLU A 38 7.00 11.05 -1.94
N ILE A 39 6.61 10.50 -3.08
CA ILE A 39 6.84 9.10 -3.46
C ILE A 39 8.35 8.80 -3.53
N SER A 40 9.15 9.67 -4.15
CA SER A 40 10.60 9.46 -4.27
C SER A 40 11.37 9.53 -2.95
N LYS A 41 10.77 10.11 -1.90
CA LYS A 41 11.34 10.20 -0.56
C LYS A 41 10.78 9.16 0.42
N MET A 42 9.93 8.25 -0.05
CA MET A 42 9.39 7.17 0.79
C MET A 42 10.52 6.23 1.23
N ASN A 43 10.56 5.92 2.52
CA ASN A 43 11.51 4.99 3.12
C ASN A 43 10.76 3.73 3.58
N LEU A 44 10.87 2.66 2.80
CA LEU A 44 10.18 1.40 3.06
C LEU A 44 10.64 0.71 4.36
N ASP A 45 11.87 0.95 4.83
CA ASP A 45 12.39 0.34 6.06
C ASP A 45 11.65 0.83 7.31
N LYS A 46 10.94 1.96 7.20
CA LYS A 46 10.11 2.53 8.27
C LYS A 46 8.64 2.14 8.19
N MET A 47 8.27 1.32 7.21
CA MET A 47 6.89 0.90 6.98
C MET A 47 6.68 -0.52 7.49
N SER A 48 5.47 -0.79 7.99
CA SER A 48 5.01 -2.14 8.27
C SER A 48 4.90 -2.97 6.98
N GLU A 49 4.84 -4.28 7.13
CA GLU A 49 4.61 -5.18 6.00
C GLU A 49 3.23 -4.94 5.38
N GLU A 50 2.21 -4.69 6.19
CA GLU A 50 0.86 -4.32 5.77
C GLU A 50 0.88 -3.11 4.86
N THR A 51 1.62 -2.06 5.23
CA THR A 51 1.76 -0.84 4.41
C THR A 51 2.42 -1.13 3.07
N LYS A 52 3.50 -1.91 3.06
CA LYS A 52 4.21 -2.30 1.83
C LYS A 52 3.31 -3.10 0.90
N VAL A 53 2.54 -4.04 1.45
CA VAL A 53 1.54 -4.82 0.70
C VAL A 53 0.47 -3.91 0.12
N LEU A 54 -0.07 -2.96 0.89
CA LEU A 54 -1.08 -2.04 0.36
C LEU A 54 -0.53 -1.20 -0.80
N ILE A 55 0.70 -0.69 -0.70
CA ILE A 55 1.35 0.05 -1.80
C ILE A 55 1.45 -0.83 -3.04
N TYR A 56 1.96 -2.06 -2.89
CA TYR A 56 2.07 -3.01 -3.99
C TYR A 56 0.71 -3.30 -4.66
N CYS A 57 -0.31 -3.60 -3.85
CA CYS A 57 -1.68 -3.83 -4.34
C CYS A 57 -2.23 -2.64 -5.12
N ILE A 58 -2.03 -1.41 -4.63
CA ILE A 58 -2.49 -0.19 -5.31
C ILE A 58 -1.80 -0.03 -6.66
N ILE A 59 -0.48 -0.17 -6.72
CA ILE A 59 0.29 -0.02 -7.96
C ILE A 59 -0.15 -1.05 -9.00
N LYS A 60 -0.29 -2.32 -8.58
CA LYS A 60 -0.75 -3.41 -9.44
C LYS A 60 -2.19 -3.24 -9.89
N TYR A 61 -3.08 -2.80 -9.00
CA TYR A 61 -4.49 -2.53 -9.32
C TYR A 61 -4.65 -1.53 -10.48
N TYR A 62 -3.76 -0.53 -10.56
CA TYR A 62 -3.75 0.44 -11.66
C TYR A 62 -2.88 0.06 -12.87
N ASN A 63 -2.24 -1.12 -12.86
CA ASN A 63 -1.22 -1.52 -13.83
C ASN A 63 -0.07 -0.49 -13.95
N TYR A 64 0.34 0.11 -12.84
CA TYR A 64 1.38 1.13 -12.79
C TYR A 64 2.76 0.55 -12.49
N ASP A 65 3.11 -0.59 -13.09
CA ASP A 65 4.39 -1.27 -12.86
C ASP A 65 5.61 -0.38 -13.12
N PHE A 66 5.48 0.63 -13.99
CA PHE A 66 6.52 1.64 -14.23
C PHE A 66 6.91 2.40 -12.96
N ILE A 67 6.04 2.50 -11.94
CA ILE A 67 6.37 3.13 -10.65
C ILE A 67 7.54 2.42 -9.97
N PHE A 68 7.64 1.10 -10.11
CA PHE A 68 8.76 0.35 -9.54
C PHE A 68 10.08 0.58 -10.28
N ASP A 69 10.03 1.05 -11.53
CA ASP A 69 11.21 1.41 -12.33
C ASP A 69 11.61 2.88 -12.12
N ASP A 70 10.63 3.79 -12.15
CA ASP A 70 10.83 5.23 -12.04
C ASP A 70 11.25 5.66 -10.62
N TYR A 71 10.81 4.92 -9.60
CA TYR A 71 11.11 5.21 -8.20
C TYR A 71 11.97 4.09 -7.60
N SER A 72 13.29 4.27 -7.63
CA SER A 72 14.25 3.27 -7.15
C SER A 72 14.04 2.87 -5.69
N ASN A 73 13.55 3.78 -4.84
CA ASN A 73 13.20 3.52 -3.44
C ASN A 73 12.01 2.56 -3.28
N LEU A 74 11.23 2.31 -4.34
CA LEU A 74 10.10 1.39 -4.37
C LEU A 74 10.39 0.09 -5.12
N SER A 75 11.54 -0.03 -5.77
CA SER A 75 11.88 -1.18 -6.63
C SER A 75 11.78 -2.54 -5.92
N THR A 76 12.12 -2.59 -4.63
CA THR A 76 12.06 -3.81 -3.81
C THR A 76 10.65 -4.30 -3.55
N LEU A 77 9.63 -3.46 -3.75
CA LEU A 77 8.22 -3.88 -3.64
C LEU A 77 7.80 -4.84 -4.75
N ARG A 78 8.57 -4.99 -5.85
CA ARG A 78 8.31 -6.01 -6.87
C ARG A 78 8.30 -7.42 -6.29
N ASP A 79 9.05 -7.65 -5.23
CA ASP A 79 9.21 -8.95 -4.56
C ASP A 79 8.28 -9.09 -3.33
N THR A 80 7.28 -8.21 -3.20
CA THR A 80 6.32 -8.25 -2.09
C THR A 80 5.58 -9.58 -2.07
N LYS A 81 5.48 -10.18 -0.89
CA LYS A 81 4.78 -11.46 -0.67
C LYS A 81 3.43 -11.25 0.02
N PRO A 82 2.47 -12.16 -0.15
CA PRO A 82 1.21 -12.11 0.57
C PRO A 82 1.41 -12.05 2.09
N LEU A 83 0.53 -11.34 2.77
CA LEU A 83 0.58 -11.23 4.23
C LEU A 83 0.33 -12.59 4.88
N LYS A 84 1.05 -12.87 5.97
CA LYS A 84 0.86 -14.09 6.76
C LYS A 84 -0.53 -14.14 7.38
N ASN A 85 -0.99 -13.02 7.91
CA ASN A 85 -2.33 -12.86 8.49
C ASN A 85 -3.18 -12.03 7.53
N LYS A 86 -4.48 -12.34 7.47
CA LYS A 86 -5.41 -11.60 6.62
C LYS A 86 -5.54 -10.16 7.11
N LEU A 87 -5.36 -9.20 6.22
CA LEU A 87 -5.63 -7.79 6.47
C LEU A 87 -7.04 -7.44 5.99
N VAL A 88 -7.91 -6.97 6.87
CA VAL A 88 -9.29 -6.58 6.53
C VAL A 88 -9.37 -5.07 6.47
N LEU A 89 -9.79 -4.54 5.33
CA LEU A 89 -10.01 -3.11 5.10
C LEU A 89 -11.49 -2.76 5.25
N ASP A 90 -12.37 -3.58 4.71
CA ASP A 90 -13.83 -3.46 4.78
C ASP A 90 -14.45 -4.86 4.59
N ASP A 91 -15.77 -4.99 4.67
CA ASP A 91 -16.53 -6.25 4.53
C ASP A 91 -17.20 -6.40 3.14
N ASN A 92 -16.74 -5.66 2.13
CA ASN A 92 -17.30 -5.63 0.77
C ASN A 92 -16.65 -6.66 -0.17
N VAL A 93 -17.44 -7.63 -0.63
CA VAL A 93 -16.97 -8.71 -1.53
C VAL A 93 -16.38 -8.14 -2.85
N LEU A 94 -15.05 -8.12 -2.95
CA LEU A 94 -14.33 -7.88 -4.20
C LEU A 94 -14.55 -9.04 -5.20
N PRO A 95 -14.42 -8.78 -6.52
CA PRO A 95 -14.33 -9.83 -7.53
C PRO A 95 -13.22 -10.84 -7.20
N GLU A 96 -13.42 -12.11 -7.54
CA GLU A 96 -12.52 -13.20 -7.13
C GLU A 96 -11.08 -13.08 -7.66
N GLU A 97 -10.88 -12.39 -8.78
CA GLU A 97 -9.57 -12.11 -9.39
C GLU A 97 -9.17 -10.66 -9.08
N ASN A 98 -8.55 -10.46 -7.92
CA ASN A 98 -8.05 -9.15 -7.54
C ASN A 98 -6.74 -9.29 -6.75
N ILE A 99 -5.74 -8.49 -7.10
CA ILE A 99 -4.42 -8.47 -6.46
C ILE A 99 -4.50 -8.35 -4.93
N TYR A 100 -5.50 -7.65 -4.39
CA TYR A 100 -5.72 -7.59 -2.95
C TYR A 100 -5.93 -8.97 -2.33
N LYS A 101 -6.77 -9.82 -2.94
CA LYS A 101 -7.06 -11.18 -2.47
C LYS A 101 -5.81 -12.07 -2.56
N GLU A 102 -5.03 -11.95 -3.63
CA GLU A 102 -3.76 -12.67 -3.81
C GLU A 102 -2.76 -12.32 -2.69
N MET A 103 -2.78 -11.07 -2.22
CA MET A 103 -1.89 -10.59 -1.17
C MET A 103 -2.45 -10.75 0.26
N ASN A 104 -3.53 -11.52 0.41
CA ASN A 104 -4.25 -11.75 1.68
C ASN A 104 -4.83 -10.46 2.31
N VAL A 105 -5.27 -9.53 1.46
CA VAL A 105 -5.99 -8.31 1.82
C VAL A 105 -7.46 -8.46 1.39
N MET A 106 -8.36 -8.25 2.33
CA MET A 106 -9.81 -8.30 2.14
C MET A 106 -10.38 -6.90 2.19
N TYR A 107 -11.28 -6.62 1.26
CA TYR A 107 -12.05 -5.40 1.18
C TYR A 107 -13.50 -5.72 1.51
#